data_AF-A0A816Q2K9-F1
#
_entry.id   AF-A0A816Q2K9-F1
#
_cell.length_a   1.000
_cell.length_b   1.000
_cell.length_c   1.000
_cell.angle_alpha   90.00
_cell.angle_beta   90.00
_cell.angle_gamma   90.00
#
_symmetry.space_group_name_H-M   'P 1'
#
loop_
_entity.id
_entity.type
_entity.pdbx_description
1 polymer ?
#
loop_
_entity_poly.entity_id
_entity_poly.type
_entity_poly.pdbx_seq_one_letter_code
_entity_poly.pdbx_strand_id
1 'polypeptide(L)' 'MERGWCYVSCFMCTRRLQRTVSSFTCVSRNNTKAIGVLRYRVEMSIADDTTRVYLLVLMVR' A
#
# COMPACT_ATOMS: atom_id res chain seq x y z
N MET A 1 11.72 5.67 6.46
CA MET A 1 10.37 6.17 6.11
C MET A 1 10.15 6.22 4.60
N GLU A 2 10.71 5.26 3.84
CA GLU A 2 10.77 5.35 2.36
C GLU A 2 9.57 4.75 1.61
N ARG A 3 8.73 3.96 2.29
CA ARG A 3 7.69 3.16 1.61
C ARG A 3 6.33 3.84 1.48
N GLY A 4 6.20 5.08 1.95
CA GLY A 4 4.94 5.83 1.96
C GLY A 4 3.88 5.23 2.89
N TRP A 5 2.97 6.07 3.37
CA TRP A 5 1.90 5.65 4.29
C TRP A 5 0.66 5.13 3.57
N CYS A 6 0.63 5.27 2.24
CA CYS A 6 -0.45 4.81 1.41
C CYS A 6 0.07 4.19 0.11
N TYR A 7 -0.76 3.33 -0.48
CA TYR A 7 -0.55 2.78 -1.81
C TYR A 7 -1.87 2.69 -2.55
N VAL A 8 -1.81 2.83 -3.88
CA VAL A 8 -2.97 2.64 -4.74
C VAL A 8 -3.07 1.15 -5.07
N SER A 9 -4.26 0.60 -4.91
CA SER A 9 -4.55 -0.82 -5.10
C SER A 9 -5.74 -1.01 -6.02
N CYS A 10 -5.79 -2.14 -6.72
CA CYS A 10 -6.89 -2.44 -7.62
C CYS A 10 -8.18 -2.59 -6.81
N PHE A 11 -9.24 -1.90 -7.23
CA PHE A 11 -10.58 -2.06 -6.65
C PHE A 11 -11.05 -3.53 -6.69
N MET A 12 -10.76 -4.24 -7.78
CA MET A 12 -11.29 -5.58 -8.03
C MET A 12 -10.50 -6.74 -7.39
N CYS A 13 -9.19 -6.58 -7.17
CA CYS A 13 -8.33 -7.68 -6.68
C CYS A 13 -7.38 -7.30 -5.55
N THR A 14 -7.51 -6.09 -5.00
CA THR A 14 -6.79 -5.54 -3.84
C THR A 14 -5.25 -5.47 -3.93
N ARG A 15 -4.65 -6.02 -4.99
CA ARG A 15 -3.22 -5.94 -5.28
C ARG A 15 -2.80 -4.50 -5.61
N ARG A 16 -1.58 -4.14 -5.21
CA ARG A 16 -0.98 -2.83 -5.50
C ARG A 16 -0.92 -2.59 -7.01
N LEU A 17 -1.36 -1.42 -7.46
CA LEU A 17 -1.26 -1.01 -8.85
C LEU A 17 0.14 -0.51 -9.17
N GLN A 18 0.61 -0.79 -10.38
CA GLN A 18 1.83 -0.23 -10.93
C GLN A 18 1.50 1.11 -11.58
N ARG A 19 2.20 2.17 -11.17
CA ARG A 19 2.06 3.49 -11.79
C ARG A 19 2.88 3.54 -13.07
N THR A 20 2.29 4.04 -14.14
CA THR A 20 2.98 4.46 -15.37
C THR A 20 3.10 5.99 -15.38
N VAL A 21 3.49 6.60 -16.51
CA VAL A 21 3.61 8.06 -16.62
C VAL A 21 2.28 8.77 -16.29
N SER A 22 1.16 8.25 -16.78
CA SER A 22 -0.16 8.89 -16.68
C SER A 22 -1.31 7.93 -16.31
N SER A 23 -1.01 6.67 -15.97
CA SER A 23 -2.04 5.69 -15.61
C SER A 23 -1.62 4.76 -14.49
N PHE A 24 -2.58 3.96 -14.02
CA PHE A 24 -2.34 2.84 -13.13
C PHE A 24 -2.71 1.52 -13.80
N THR A 25 -1.76 0.59 -13.78
CA THR A 25 -1.88 -0.74 -14.35
C THR A 25 -2.02 -1.79 -13.25
N CYS A 26 -3.02 -2.65 -13.38
CA CYS A 26 -3.18 -3.86 -12.58
C CYS A 26 -2.55 -5.04 -13.33
N VAL A 27 -1.30 -5.38 -13.00
CA VAL A 27 -0.56 -6.48 -13.64
C VAL A 27 -1.31 -7.81 -13.51
N SER A 28 -1.88 -8.08 -12.34
CA SER A 28 -2.57 -9.36 -12.07
C SER A 28 -3.88 -9.56 -12.83
N ARG A 29 -4.41 -8.50 -13.46
CA ARG A 29 -5.63 -8.56 -14.27
C ARG A 29 -5.34 -8.12 -15.72
N ASN A 30 -4.08 -7.87 -16.06
CA ASN A 30 -3.65 -7.28 -17.31
C ASN A 30 -4.50 -6.06 -17.76
N ASN A 31 -4.80 -5.15 -16.82
CA ASN A 31 -5.64 -3.98 -17.09
C ASN A 31 -4.85 -2.68 -16.89
N THR A 32 -4.63 -1.92 -17.95
CA THR A 32 -3.83 -0.68 -17.99
C THR A 32 -4.60 0.59 -17.58
N LYS A 33 -5.91 0.48 -17.39
CA LYS A 33 -6.81 1.54 -16.92
C LYS A 33 -7.56 1.09 -15.67
N ALA A 34 -6.82 0.55 -14.71
CA ALA A 34 -7.42 0.01 -13.50
C ALA A 34 -7.93 1.13 -12.59
N ILE A 35 -9.15 0.95 -12.04
CA ILE A 35 -9.68 1.83 -10.99
C ILE A 35 -8.94 1.53 -9.69
N GLY A 36 -8.31 2.56 -9.14
CA GLY A 36 -7.51 2.50 -7.93
C GLY A 36 -8.30 2.90 -6.69
N VAL A 37 -8.04 2.19 -5.58
CA VAL A 37 -8.46 2.58 -4.23
C VAL A 37 -7.21 2.86 -3.40
N LEU A 38 -7.23 3.98 -2.68
CA LEU A 38 -6.17 4.34 -1.74
C LEU A 38 -6.27 3.45 -0.50
N ARG A 39 -5.19 2.73 -0.17
CA ARG A 39 -5.05 1.92 1.03
C ARG A 39 -3.93 2.46 1.90
N TYR A 40 -4.14 2.51 3.20
CA TYR A 40 -3.15 2.99 4.15
C TYR A 40 -2.37 1.82 4.74
N ARG A 41 -1.04 2.00 4.83
CA ARG A 41 -0.12 1.13 5.55
C ARG A 41 0.43 1.96 6.69
N VAL A 42 -0.12 1.78 7.88
CA VAL A 42 0.39 2.43 9.07
C VAL A 42 1.50 1.55 9.62
N GLU A 43 2.71 2.11 9.66
CA GLU A 43 3.87 1.49 10.28
C GLU A 43 4.18 2.26 11.56
N MET A 44 4.11 1.60 12.70
CA MET A 44 4.35 2.18 14.02
C MET A 44 5.66 1.65 14.56
N SER A 45 6.56 2.53 15.00
CA SER A 45 7.74 2.14 15.77
C SER A 45 7.45 2.24 17.27
N ILE A 46 7.64 1.16 18.00
CA ILE A 46 7.59 1.14 19.46
C ILE A 46 9.03 0.94 19.95
N ALA A 47 9.47 1.75 20.89
CA ALA A 47 10.82 1.66 21.45
C ALA A 47 10.76 1.79 22.97
N ASP A 48 11.65 1.07 23.64
CA ASP A 48 12.05 1.30 25.02
C ASP A 48 13.57 1.51 25.09
N ASP A 49 14.14 1.53 26.28
CA ASP A 49 15.58 1.73 26.50
C ASP A 49 16.45 0.57 26.00
N THR A 50 15.82 -0.57 25.65
CA THR A 50 16.53 -1.80 25.25
C THR A 50 16.45 -2.02 23.75
N THR A 51 15.29 -1.77 23.13
CA THR A 51 15.06 -2.10 21.73
C THR A 51 14.00 -1.24 21.05
N ARG A 52 13.94 -1.37 19.72
CA ARG A 52 12.94 -0.73 18.86
C ARG A 52 12.35 -1.76 17.89
N VAL A 53 11.04 -1.84 17.86
CA VAL A 53 10.26 -2.78 17.03
C VAL A 53 9.33 -1.99 16.10
N TYR A 54 9.12 -2.50 14.89
CA TYR A 54 8.21 -1.91 13.90
C TYR A 54 6.99 -2.81 13.70
N LEU A 55 5.80 -2.26 13.88
CA LEU A 55 4.51 -2.92 13.70
C LEU A 55 3.81 -2.40 12.45
N LEU A 56 3.24 -3.32 11.68
CA LEU A 56 2.37 -2.99 10.56
C LEU A 56 0.92 -3.11 11.00
N VAL A 57 0.23 -1.99 11.15
CA VAL A 57 -1.15 -1.96 11.60
C VAL A 57 -2.06 -2.19 10.40
N LEU A 58 -2.79 -3.31 10.43
CA LEU A 58 -3.83 -3.61 9.46
C LEU A 58 -5.13 -2.92 9.88
N MET A 59 -5.52 -1.86 9.17
CA MET A 59 -6.84 -1.26 9.38
C MET A 59 -7.91 -2.15 8.73
N VAL A 60 -8.63 -2.91 9.55
CA VAL A 60 -9.81 -3.68 9.14
C VAL A 60 -11.01 -2.76 9.25
N ARG A 61 -11.79 -2.63 8.16
CA ARG A 61 -13.07 -1.92 8.17
C ARG A 61 -14.16 -2.82 8.74
#